data_AF-A0A2H5YVW4-F1
#
_entry.id   AF-A0A2H5YVW4-F1
#
_cell.length_a   1.000
_cell.length_b   1.000
_cell.length_c   1.000
_cell.angle_alpha   90.00
_cell.angle_beta   90.00
_cell.angle_gamma   90.00
#
_symmetry.space_group_name_H-M   'P 1'
#
loop_
_entity.id
_entity.type
_entity.pdbx_description
1 polymer ?
#
loop_
_entity_poly.entity_id
_entity_poly.type
_entity_poly.pdbx_seq_one_letter_code
_entity_poly.pdbx_strand_id
1 'polypeptide(L)'
;MADLRKILGGERKVTIEIEGETITVQYVPGRHTTEQLIALEQAEAEGKLAKLAPLYAEFLESVIVDWDLYDGKTKYPHTAAALLKLPLSVLAEIIGAISRDLAGNSGRSPASSNDGS
;
A
#
# COMPACT_ATOMS: atom_id res chain seq x y z
N MET A 1 -5.01 30.64 -0.94
CA MET A 1 -5.68 29.34 -0.72
C MET A 1 -4.62 28.38 -0.22
N ALA A 2 -4.80 27.77 0.94
CA ALA A 2 -3.81 26.83 1.47
C ALA A 2 -3.90 25.51 0.68
N ASP A 3 -2.81 25.10 0.05
CA ASP A 3 -2.66 23.81 -0.64
C ASP A 3 -2.89 22.66 0.35
N LEU A 4 -4.12 22.13 0.40
CA LEU A 4 -4.45 20.90 1.16
C LEU A 4 -3.56 19.71 0.78
N ARG A 5 -2.96 19.73 -0.42
CA ARG A 5 -2.00 18.74 -0.91
C ARG A 5 -0.69 18.67 -0.11
N LYS A 6 -0.36 19.70 0.68
CA LYS A 6 0.81 19.69 1.57
C LYS A 6 0.53 19.09 2.95
N ILE A 7 -0.74 18.89 3.33
CA ILE A 7 -1.15 18.42 4.67
C ILE A 7 -1.48 16.93 4.65
N LEU A 8 -1.99 16.42 3.52
CA LEU A 8 -2.10 14.99 3.25
C LEU A 8 -0.74 14.52 2.76
N GLY A 9 -0.13 13.52 3.40
CA GLY A 9 1.17 13.01 3.01
C GLY A 9 1.19 12.74 1.50
N GLY A 10 2.12 13.38 0.78
CA GLY A 10 2.13 13.34 -0.68
C GLY A 10 2.10 11.92 -1.24
N GLU A 11 1.61 11.76 -2.47
CA GLU A 11 1.55 10.47 -3.17
C GLU A 11 2.90 9.75 -3.10
N ARG A 12 2.84 8.48 -2.69
CA ARG A 12 3.99 7.59 -2.53
C ARG A 12 3.88 6.41 -3.47
N LYS A 13 5.03 5.80 -3.76
CA LYS A 13 5.10 4.61 -4.61
C LYS A 13 5.94 3.55 -3.92
N VAL A 14 5.40 2.34 -3.84
CA VAL A 14 6.13 1.14 -3.44
C VAL A 14 6.17 0.18 -4.61
N THR A 15 7.26 -0.55 -4.74
CA THR A 15 7.40 -1.61 -5.75
C THR A 15 7.59 -2.92 -5.00
N ILE A 16 6.81 -3.92 -5.38
CA ILE A 16 6.84 -5.26 -4.81
C ILE A 16 7.02 -6.28 -5.91
N GLU A 17 7.63 -7.40 -5.59
CA GLU A 17 7.75 -8.54 -6.49
C GLU A 17 6.85 -9.66 -5.95
N ILE A 18 5.86 -10.06 -6.75
CA ILE A 18 4.91 -11.13 -6.41
C ILE A 18 4.96 -12.15 -7.54
N GLU A 19 5.30 -13.39 -7.21
CA GLU A 19 5.35 -14.50 -8.18
C GLU A 19 6.25 -14.23 -9.41
N GLY A 20 7.28 -13.39 -9.24
CA GLY A 20 8.19 -12.98 -10.32
C GLY A 20 7.67 -11.81 -11.18
N GLU A 21 6.51 -11.26 -10.85
CA GLU A 21 5.96 -10.05 -11.45
C GLU A 21 6.23 -8.84 -10.56
N THR A 22 6.73 -7.76 -11.15
CA THR A 22 6.97 -6.50 -10.45
C THR A 22 5.72 -5.63 -10.51
N ILE A 23 5.13 -5.35 -9.36
CA ILE A 23 3.96 -4.48 -9.25
C ILE A 23 4.38 -3.19 -8.56
N THR A 24 4.13 -2.06 -9.22
CA THR A 24 4.25 -0.74 -8.59
C THR A 24 2.88 -0.32 -8.07
N VAL A 25 2.82 0.05 -6.79
CA VAL A 25 1.60 0.51 -6.12
C VAL A 25 1.80 1.97 -5.70
N GLN A 26 0.92 2.83 -6.17
CA GLN A 26 0.83 4.23 -5.81
C GLN A 26 -0.27 4.45 -4.77
N TYR A 27 0.08 5.08 -3.67
CA TYR A 27 -0.81 5.22 -2.53
C TYR A 27 -0.64 6.58 -1.84
N VAL A 28 -1.68 7.00 -1.11
CA VAL A 28 -1.66 8.23 -0.32
C VAL A 28 -1.91 7.88 1.14
N PRO A 29 -0.90 8.05 2.03
CA PRO A 29 -1.13 7.85 3.45
C PRO A 29 -2.04 8.95 4.00
N GLY A 30 -3.21 8.54 4.47
CA GLY A 30 -4.12 9.38 5.23
C GLY A 30 -3.68 9.53 6.69
N ARG A 31 -4.33 10.44 7.42
CA ARG A 31 -4.06 10.71 8.84
C ARG A 31 -4.16 9.46 9.73
N HIS A 32 -4.97 8.47 9.32
CA HIS A 32 -5.28 7.26 10.08
C HIS A 32 -4.62 6.00 9.51
N THR A 33 -3.80 6.10 8.45
CA THR A 33 -3.21 4.92 7.79
C THR A 33 -2.37 4.10 8.76
N THR A 34 -1.57 4.73 9.63
CA THR A 34 -0.77 4.02 10.63
C THR A 34 -1.64 3.34 11.69
N GLU A 35 -2.71 3.99 12.17
CA GLU A 35 -3.63 3.39 13.14
C GLU A 35 -4.37 2.19 12.54
N GLN A 36 -4.77 2.27 11.26
CA GLN A 36 -5.38 1.16 10.53
C GLN A 36 -4.41 -0.01 10.35
N LEU A 37 -3.15 0.25 10.00
CA LEU A 37 -2.12 -0.80 9.90
C LEU A 37 -1.92 -1.54 11.22
N ILE A 38 -1.84 -0.81 12.34
CA ILE A 38 -1.72 -1.43 13.67
C ILE A 38 -2.94 -2.31 13.98
N ALA A 39 -4.16 -1.85 13.64
CA ALA A 39 -5.37 -2.64 13.84
C ALA A 39 -5.38 -3.93 12.98
N LEU A 40 -4.85 -3.86 11.75
CA LEU A 40 -4.68 -5.02 10.88
C LEU A 40 -3.68 -6.02 11.45
N GLU A 41 -2.52 -5.56 11.91
CA GLU A 41 -1.49 -6.40 12.54
C GLU A 41 -2.01 -7.10 13.80
N GLN A 42 -2.80 -6.39 14.63
CA GLN A 42 -3.45 -6.99 15.80
C GLN A 42 -4.47 -8.07 15.40
N ALA A 43 -5.31 -7.80 14.41
CA ALA A 43 -6.28 -8.78 13.93
C ALA A 43 -5.61 -10.04 13.35
N GLU A 44 -4.43 -9.90 12.75
CA GLU A 44 -3.62 -11.01 12.26
C GLU A 44 -3.05 -11.83 13.42
N ALA A 45 -2.49 -11.18 14.43
CA ALA A 45 -1.98 -11.81 15.63
C ALA A 45 -3.06 -12.57 16.43
N GLU A 46 -4.32 -12.11 16.39
CA GLU A 46 -5.46 -12.80 16.98
C GLU A 46 -5.90 -14.06 16.22
N GLY A 47 -5.28 -14.38 15.08
CA GLY A 47 -5.60 -15.55 14.27
C GLY A 47 -6.96 -15.46 13.56
N LYS A 48 -7.54 -14.25 13.46
CA LYS A 48 -8.85 -14.02 12.81
C LYS A 48 -8.72 -13.92 11.29
N LEU A 49 -8.05 -14.89 10.67
CA LEU A 49 -7.73 -14.92 9.23
C LEU A 49 -8.96 -14.71 8.33
N ALA A 50 -10.12 -15.28 8.71
CA ALA A 50 -11.37 -15.14 7.96
C ALA A 50 -11.90 -13.69 7.90
N LYS A 51 -11.50 -12.84 8.85
CA LYS A 51 -11.86 -11.41 8.88
C LYS A 51 -10.76 -10.51 8.30
N LEU A 52 -9.57 -11.03 8.04
CA LEU A 52 -8.46 -10.23 7.51
C LEU A 52 -8.64 -9.86 6.05
N ALA A 53 -9.09 -10.81 5.21
CA ALA A 53 -9.30 -10.54 3.79
C ALA A 53 -10.19 -9.30 3.51
N PRO A 54 -11.38 -9.15 4.12
CA PRO A 54 -12.18 -7.93 3.93
C PRO A 54 -11.52 -6.68 4.51
N LEU A 55 -10.88 -6.77 5.68
CA LEU A 55 -10.19 -5.62 6.28
C LEU A 55 -9.00 -5.14 5.43
N TYR A 56 -8.25 -6.08 4.82
CA TYR A 56 -7.13 -5.78 3.92
C TYR A 56 -7.65 -5.11 2.65
N ALA A 57 -8.74 -5.64 2.09
CA ALA A 57 -9.37 -5.09 0.91
C ALA A 57 -9.90 -3.65 1.14
N GLU A 58 -10.58 -3.40 2.25
CA GLU A 58 -11.09 -2.06 2.61
C GLU A 58 -9.95 -1.06 2.85
N PHE A 59 -8.89 -1.49 3.54
CA PHE A 59 -7.71 -0.66 3.76
C PHE A 59 -7.05 -0.27 2.42
N LEU A 60 -6.76 -1.26 1.57
CA LEU A 60 -6.09 -1.03 0.29
C LEU A 60 -6.94 -0.17 -0.64
N GLU A 61 -8.25 -0.36 -0.72
CA GLU A 61 -9.15 0.53 -1.48
C GLU A 61 -9.07 1.98 -0.99
N SER A 62 -8.90 2.19 0.33
CA SER A 62 -8.86 3.55 0.90
C SER A 62 -7.55 4.29 0.67
N VAL A 63 -6.44 3.58 0.42
CA VAL A 63 -5.11 4.18 0.31
C VAL A 63 -4.52 4.12 -1.09
N ILE A 64 -4.84 3.08 -1.87
CA ILE A 64 -4.34 2.93 -3.24
C ILE A 64 -5.04 3.96 -4.14
N VAL A 65 -4.23 4.72 -4.87
CA VAL A 65 -4.69 5.63 -5.91
C VAL A 65 -4.53 5.00 -7.28
N ASP A 66 -3.41 4.29 -7.48
CA ASP A 66 -3.07 3.67 -8.75
C ASP A 66 -2.10 2.50 -8.55
N TRP A 67 -2.01 1.58 -9.52
CA TRP A 67 -1.06 0.47 -9.48
C TRP A 67 -0.88 -0.19 -10.85
N ASP A 68 0.21 -0.93 -11.04
CA ASP A 68 0.49 -1.65 -12.28
C ASP A 68 0.10 -3.12 -12.23
N LEU A 69 -1.03 -3.42 -11.57
CA LEU A 69 -1.62 -4.76 -11.58
C LEU A 69 -2.61 -4.88 -12.74
N TYR A 70 -2.50 -5.96 -13.54
CA TYR A 70 -3.34 -6.18 -14.73
C TYR A 70 -3.97 -7.58 -14.71
N ASP A 71 -5.26 -7.66 -15.06
CA ASP A 71 -5.93 -8.92 -15.42
C ASP A 71 -5.97 -9.03 -16.95
N GLY A 72 -4.94 -9.68 -17.51
CA GLY A 72 -4.73 -9.79 -18.94
C GLY A 72 -4.38 -8.45 -19.60
N LYS A 73 -5.38 -7.74 -20.15
CA LYS A 73 -5.18 -6.45 -20.86
C LYS A 73 -5.75 -5.25 -20.11
N THR A 74 -6.48 -5.49 -19.03
CA THR A 74 -7.17 -4.44 -18.27
C THR A 74 -6.53 -4.28 -16.91
N LYS A 75 -6.34 -3.02 -16.50
CA LYS A 75 -5.84 -2.68 -15.18
C LYS A 75 -6.80 -3.21 -14.12
N TYR A 76 -6.26 -3.94 -13.14
CA TYR A 76 -7.05 -4.54 -12.08
C TYR A 76 -7.70 -3.42 -11.24
N PRO A 77 -9.00 -3.48 -10.96
CA PRO A 77 -9.64 -2.47 -10.12
C PRO A 77 -9.20 -2.62 -8.65
N HIS A 78 -8.87 -1.52 -7.99
CA HIS A 78 -8.47 -1.48 -6.58
C HIS A 78 -9.66 -1.34 -5.62
N THR A 79 -10.88 -1.70 -6.04
CA THR A 79 -12.08 -1.73 -5.18
C THR A 79 -12.03 -2.93 -4.22
N ALA A 80 -12.58 -2.85 -3.01
CA ALA A 80 -12.55 -3.94 -2.04
C ALA A 80 -13.15 -5.25 -2.61
N ALA A 81 -14.24 -5.16 -3.37
CA ALA A 81 -14.87 -6.32 -4.00
C ALA A 81 -13.97 -7.05 -5.02
N ALA A 82 -13.10 -6.32 -5.70
CA ALA A 82 -12.12 -6.90 -6.61
C ALA A 82 -10.91 -7.45 -5.85
N LEU A 83 -10.40 -6.68 -4.88
CA LEU A 83 -9.28 -7.08 -4.02
C LEU A 83 -9.56 -8.40 -3.28
N LEU A 84 -10.81 -8.65 -2.87
CA LEU A 84 -11.23 -9.91 -2.26
C LEU A 84 -11.07 -11.15 -3.15
N LYS A 85 -10.90 -10.98 -4.46
CA LYS A 85 -10.63 -12.08 -5.40
C LYS A 85 -9.14 -12.40 -5.50
N LEU A 86 -8.26 -11.54 -4.99
CA LEU A 86 -6.83 -11.79 -4.94
C LEU A 86 -6.48 -12.72 -3.75
N PRO A 87 -5.40 -13.49 -3.85
CA PRO A 87 -4.90 -14.27 -2.73
C PRO A 87 -4.57 -13.37 -1.53
N LEU A 88 -4.86 -13.85 -0.31
CA LEU A 88 -4.57 -13.09 0.91
C LEU A 88 -3.08 -12.72 1.04
N SER A 89 -2.19 -13.59 0.56
CA SER A 89 -0.74 -13.34 0.51
C SER A 89 -0.39 -12.11 -0.34
N VAL A 90 -1.06 -11.90 -1.47
CA VAL A 90 -0.85 -10.72 -2.33
C VAL A 90 -1.26 -9.44 -1.60
N LEU A 91 -2.42 -9.46 -0.95
CA LEU A 91 -2.90 -8.33 -0.16
C LEU A 91 -1.94 -8.02 1.00
N ALA A 92 -1.49 -9.05 1.70
CA ALA A 92 -0.54 -8.93 2.81
C ALA A 92 0.81 -8.34 2.36
N GLU A 93 1.34 -8.77 1.20
CA GLU A 93 2.59 -8.25 0.65
C GLU A 93 2.50 -6.76 0.29
N ILE A 94 1.39 -6.32 -0.32
CA ILE A 94 1.15 -4.90 -0.62
C ILE A 94 1.11 -4.09 0.68
N ILE A 95 0.33 -4.56 1.67
CA ILE A 95 0.20 -3.89 2.97
C ILE A 95 1.56 -3.84 3.68
N GLY A 96 2.31 -4.94 3.66
CA GLY A 96 3.64 -5.02 4.24
C GLY A 96 4.62 -4.05 3.59
N ALA A 97 4.57 -3.88 2.27
CA ALA A 97 5.39 -2.89 1.56
C ALA A 97 5.02 -1.45 1.91
N ILE A 98 3.73 -1.13 1.99
CA ILE A 98 3.25 0.18 2.45
C ILE A 98 3.71 0.43 3.90
N SER A 99 3.55 -0.53 4.80
CA SER A 99 3.98 -0.43 6.20
C SER A 99 5.48 -0.21 6.31
N ARG A 100 6.31 -0.97 5.56
CA ARG A 100 7.77 -0.80 5.51
C ARG A 100 8.18 0.57 4.96
N ASP A 101 7.50 1.10 3.94
CA ASP A 101 7.77 2.44 3.42
C ASP A 101 7.44 3.52 4.46
N LEU A 102 6.31 3.39 5.14
CA LEU A 102 5.91 4.31 6.21
C LEU A 102 6.88 4.26 7.40
N ALA A 103 7.34 3.08 7.80
CA ALA A 103 8.34 2.91 8.86
C ALA A 103 9.73 3.43 8.42
N GLY A 104 10.16 3.11 7.20
CA GLY A 104 11.47 3.46 6.65
C GLY A 104 11.64 4.95 6.33
N ASN A 105 10.55 5.68 6.10
CA ASN A 105 10.57 7.14 5.91
C ASN A 105 10.82 7.92 7.21
N SER A 106 10.93 7.25 8.36
CA SER A 106 11.45 7.86 9.59
C SER A 106 12.99 7.98 9.60
N GLY A 107 13.69 7.51 8.56
CA GLY A 107 15.15 7.49 8.53
C GLY A 107 15.86 7.55 7.16
N ARG A 108 15.17 7.83 6.04
CA ARG A 108 15.83 7.86 4.71
C ARG A 108 15.63 9.18 3.97
N SER A 109 16.63 10.04 4.08
CA SER A 109 16.88 11.15 3.14
C SER A 109 16.93 10.61 1.70
N PRO A 110 16.42 11.35 0.69
CA PRO A 110 16.60 10.98 -0.71
C PRO A 110 18.10 11.02 -1.05
N ALA A 111 18.66 9.88 -1.42
CA ALA A 111 20.00 9.83 -2.01
C ALA A 111 19.87 10.12 -3.51
N SER A 112 20.30 11.31 -3.95
CA SER A 112 20.84 11.56 -5.28
C SER A 112 21.48 12.96 -5.34
N SER A 113 22.72 13.05 -4.86
CA SER A 113 23.69 14.02 -5.39
C SER A 113 24.80 13.20 -6.00
N ASN A 114 24.67 12.85 -7.28
CA ASN A 114 25.79 12.37 -8.07
C ASN A 114 26.22 13.54 -8.97
N ASP A 115 26.86 14.53 -8.36
CA ASP A 115 27.55 15.61 -9.07
C ASP A 115 28.96 15.10 -9.39
N GLY A 116 29.14 14.63 -10.62
CA GLY A 116 30.45 14.37 -11.19
C GLY A 116 30.86 15.58 -12.01
N SER A 117 31.88 16.31 -11.55
CA SER A 117 32.74 17.19 -12.35
C SER A 117 34.05 17.44 -11.61
#